data_AF-A0A9X8E9G5-F1
#
_entry.id   AF-A0A9X8E9G5-F1
#
_cell.length_a   1.000
_cell.length_b   1.000
_cell.length_c   1.000
_cell.angle_alpha   90.00
_cell.angle_beta   90.00
_cell.angle_gamma   90.00
#
_symmetry.space_group_name_H-M   'P 1'
#
loop_
_entity.id
_entity.type
_entity.pdbx_description
1 polymer ?
#
loop_
_entity_poly.entity_id
_entity_poly.type
_entity_poly.pdbx_seq_one_letter_code
_entity_poly.pdbx_strand_id
1 'polypeptide(L)'
;MFPNPEGLVDFIVEMRVRERALTTTHIINWIKRYQSQWLRLYLVDKQAGTGYQSLLRLLQQFCRRHAEVRDEFAEEFHRLYSAFHDDSVNNVDETGFYYDMPPKYIWSIRGGDAKVSSGEKHSLRMNVALTVRADGSKLPLLFVVRGLPGGRIETHELPTYPAGHVYAVQQKAWMDNNVWRLYLRTLLLPCVEAPSVILVDNFESHVL
;
A
#
# COMPACT_ATOMS: atom_id res chain seq x y z
N MET A 1 -4.54 14.82 25.71
CA MET A 1 -4.84 13.73 24.75
C MET A 1 -5.35 14.34 23.45
N PHE A 2 -5.08 13.72 22.30
CA PHE A 2 -5.59 14.20 21.01
C PHE A 2 -7.08 13.85 20.90
N PRO A 3 -7.96 14.77 20.44
CA PRO A 3 -9.42 14.64 20.62
C PRO A 3 -10.07 13.73 19.59
N ASN A 4 -9.47 13.54 18.41
CA ASN A 4 -10.00 12.71 17.34
C ASN A 4 -8.89 11.81 16.75
N PRO A 5 -8.40 10.81 17.50
CA PRO A 5 -7.36 9.91 17.03
C PRO A 5 -7.80 9.15 15.77
N GLU A 6 -9.05 8.68 15.72
CA GLU A 6 -9.60 7.92 14.59
C GLU A 6 -9.59 8.74 13.30
N GLY A 7 -10.14 9.97 13.31
CA GLY A 7 -10.15 10.81 12.11
C GLY A 7 -8.74 11.22 11.64
N LEU A 8 -7.76 11.28 12.53
CA LEU A 8 -6.36 11.48 12.13
C LEU A 8 -5.76 10.22 11.49
N VAL A 9 -6.10 9.02 11.99
CA VAL A 9 -5.73 7.76 11.33
C VAL A 9 -6.36 7.67 9.94
N ASP A 10 -7.65 7.98 9.81
CA ASP A 10 -8.34 7.97 8.50
C ASP A 10 -7.65 8.88 7.49
N PHE A 11 -7.26 10.09 7.91
CA PHE A 11 -6.49 11.01 7.07
C PHE A 11 -5.11 10.44 6.68
N ILE A 12 -4.41 9.80 7.62
CA ILE A 12 -3.11 9.16 7.37
C ILE A 12 -3.27 8.02 6.36
N VAL A 13 -4.30 7.18 6.52
CA VAL A 13 -4.65 6.09 5.62
C VAL A 13 -5.04 6.63 4.24
N GLU A 14 -5.88 7.66 4.16
CA GLU A 14 -6.28 8.30 2.90
C GLU A 14 -5.07 8.87 2.14
N MET A 15 -4.15 9.52 2.85
CA MET A 15 -2.91 10.03 2.25
C MET A 15 -2.05 8.89 1.69
N ARG A 16 -2.00 7.74 2.40
CA ARG A 16 -1.29 6.53 1.95
C ARG A 16 -1.95 5.89 0.73
N VAL A 17 -3.27 5.70 0.75
CA VAL A 17 -4.07 5.17 -0.38
C VAL A 17 -3.90 6.03 -1.62
N ARG A 18 -3.72 7.34 -1.46
CA ARG A 18 -3.44 8.26 -2.56
C ARG A 18 -1.96 8.36 -2.95
N GLU A 19 -1.10 7.54 -2.35
CA GLU A 19 0.35 7.53 -2.56
C GLU A 19 0.99 8.92 -2.36
N ARG A 20 0.42 9.72 -1.46
CA ARG A 20 0.93 11.05 -1.15
C ARG A 20 1.91 10.97 0.01
N ALA A 21 3.00 11.73 -0.11
CA ALA A 21 3.93 11.90 0.99
C ALA A 21 3.21 12.45 2.23
N LEU A 22 3.30 11.73 3.34
CA LEU A 22 2.82 12.18 4.64
C LEU A 22 3.99 12.79 5.41
N THR A 23 3.83 14.03 5.86
CA THR A 23 4.81 14.72 6.70
C THR A 23 4.12 15.30 7.91
N THR A 24 4.88 15.67 8.94
CA THR A 24 4.33 16.32 10.13
C THR A 24 3.57 17.60 9.77
N THR A 25 3.96 18.30 8.70
CA THR A 25 3.23 19.47 8.18
C THR A 25 1.83 19.12 7.69
N HIS A 26 1.67 18.00 6.99
CA HIS A 26 0.35 17.54 6.53
C HIS A 26 -0.58 17.26 7.71
N ILE A 27 -0.06 16.57 8.74
CA ILE A 27 -0.80 16.28 9.97
C ILE A 27 -1.19 17.57 10.70
N ILE A 28 -0.27 18.52 10.84
CA ILE A 28 -0.55 19.81 11.48
C ILE A 28 -1.60 20.61 10.70
N ASN A 29 -1.56 20.58 9.36
CA ASN A 29 -2.55 21.26 8.53
C ASN A 29 -3.94 20.62 8.68
N TRP A 30 -4.01 19.30 8.78
CA TRP A 30 -5.26 18.60 9.09
C TRP A 30 -5.81 19.04 10.46
N ILE A 31 -4.98 19.08 11.50
CA ILE A 31 -5.36 19.55 12.83
C ILE A 31 -5.87 21.00 12.80
N LYS A 32 -5.15 21.89 12.10
CA LYS A 32 -5.58 23.29 11.93
C LYS A 32 -6.93 23.42 11.23
N ARG A 33 -7.24 22.52 10.30
CA ARG A 33 -8.47 22.56 9.51
C ARG A 33 -9.66 21.96 10.24
N TYR A 34 -9.48 20.81 10.89
CA TYR A 34 -10.59 20.01 11.45
C TYR A 34 -10.65 20.04 12.98
N GLN A 35 -9.58 20.44 13.66
CA GLN A 35 -9.45 20.45 15.13
C GLN A 35 -8.97 21.82 15.65
N SER A 36 -9.36 22.91 14.97
CA SER A 36 -8.86 24.27 15.22
C SER A 36 -9.16 24.79 16.63
N GLN A 37 -10.35 24.51 17.16
CA GLN A 37 -10.76 24.89 18.51
C GLN A 37 -9.92 24.17 19.56
N TRP A 38 -9.74 22.87 19.41
CA TRP A 38 -8.87 22.09 20.29
C TRP A 38 -7.42 22.58 20.20
N LEU A 39 -6.91 22.86 18.99
CA LEU A 39 -5.55 23.36 18.81
C LEU A 39 -5.34 24.69 19.54
N ARG A 40 -6.33 25.61 19.49
CA ARG A 40 -6.27 26.87 20.25
C ARG A 40 -6.19 26.61 21.74
N LEU A 41 -7.10 25.80 22.28
CA LEU A 41 -7.12 25.47 23.72
C LEU A 41 -5.83 24.77 24.16
N TYR A 42 -5.33 23.82 23.36
CA TYR A 42 -4.09 23.10 23.63
C TYR A 42 -2.86 24.02 23.72
N LEU A 43 -2.83 25.10 22.94
CA LEU A 43 -1.71 26.05 22.91
C LEU A 43 -1.80 27.12 24.01
N VAL A 44 -3.00 27.44 24.52
CA VAL A 44 -3.20 28.46 25.58
C VAL A 44 -2.44 28.10 26.85
N ASP A 45 -2.40 26.81 27.20
CA ASP A 45 -1.73 26.34 28.42
C ASP A 45 -0.20 26.15 28.26
N LYS A 46 0.37 26.56 27.11
CA LYS A 46 1.81 26.37 26.82
C LYS A 46 2.57 27.66 27.02
N GLN A 47 3.79 27.53 27.52
CA GLN A 47 4.71 28.66 27.60
C GLN A 47 4.91 29.29 26.22
N ALA A 48 5.04 30.61 26.20
CA ALA A 48 5.25 31.37 24.97
C ALA A 48 6.47 30.80 24.21
N GLY A 49 6.29 30.49 22.94
CA GLY A 49 7.34 29.91 22.09
C GLY A 49 7.47 28.38 22.14
N THR A 50 6.90 27.68 23.11
CA THR A 50 7.04 26.20 23.22
C THR A 50 5.89 25.42 22.61
N GLY A 51 4.76 26.06 22.31
CA GLY A 51 3.53 25.38 21.88
C GLY A 51 3.69 24.49 20.64
N TYR A 52 4.45 24.94 19.64
CA TYR A 52 4.72 24.14 18.43
C TYR A 52 5.55 22.90 18.74
N GLN A 53 6.58 23.01 19.59
CA GLN A 53 7.39 21.86 20.01
C GLN A 53 6.58 20.86 20.84
N SER A 54 5.69 21.34 21.70
CA SER A 54 4.77 20.48 22.46
C SER A 54 3.83 19.70 21.52
N LEU A 55 3.31 20.35 20.47
CA LEU A 55 2.48 19.70 19.46
C LEU A 55 3.26 18.62 18.70
N LEU A 56 4.50 18.90 18.28
CA LEU A 56 5.36 17.91 17.63
C LEU A 56 5.60 16.68 18.52
N ARG A 57 5.87 16.87 19.82
CA ARG A 57 6.04 15.76 20.76
C ARG A 57 4.77 14.94 20.93
N LEU A 58 3.60 15.59 20.98
CA LEU A 58 2.31 14.89 21.03
C LEU A 58 2.10 14.03 19.79
N LEU A 59 2.42 14.55 18.61
CA LEU A 59 2.34 13.79 17.35
C LEU A 59 3.34 12.63 17.31
N GLN A 60 4.55 12.83 17.80
CA GLN A 60 5.54 11.75 17.92
C GLN A 60 5.06 10.64 18.87
N GLN A 61 4.48 11.00 20.02
CA GLN A 61 3.88 10.03 20.96
C GLN A 61 2.68 9.31 20.34
N PHE A 62 1.86 10.00 19.57
CA PHE A 62 0.77 9.39 18.82
C PHE A 62 1.30 8.34 17.83
N CYS A 63 2.28 8.70 16.99
CA CYS A 63 2.91 7.76 16.07
C CYS A 63 3.59 6.57 16.78
N ARG A 64 4.22 6.79 17.94
CA ARG A 64 4.83 5.72 18.74
C ARG A 64 3.81 4.71 19.24
N ARG A 65 2.67 5.15 19.78
CA ARG A 65 1.60 4.23 20.22
C ARG A 65 1.06 3.36 19.09
N HIS A 66 0.99 3.90 17.87
CA HIS A 66 0.63 3.09 16.71
C HIS A 66 1.72 2.09 16.29
N ALA A 67 2.99 2.36 16.60
CA ALA A 67 4.07 1.38 16.44
C ALA A 67 4.01 0.31 17.54
N GLU A 68 3.66 0.66 18.77
CA GLU A 68 3.47 -0.30 19.89
C GLU A 68 2.40 -1.35 19.53
N VAL A 69 1.28 -0.96 18.92
CA VAL A 69 0.25 -1.92 18.44
C VAL A 69 0.81 -2.92 17.42
N ARG A 70 1.72 -2.47 16.54
CA ARG A 70 2.38 -3.37 15.57
C ARG A 70 3.32 -4.33 16.28
N ASP A 71 4.05 -3.86 17.28
CA ASP A 71 5.01 -4.67 18.03
C ASP A 71 4.26 -5.70 18.89
N GLU A 72 3.16 -5.32 19.54
CA GLU A 72 2.24 -6.24 20.24
C GLU A 72 1.67 -7.30 19.28
N PHE A 73 1.22 -6.91 18.09
CA PHE A 73 0.76 -7.86 17.06
C PHE A 73 1.88 -8.82 16.64
N ALA A 74 3.11 -8.33 16.45
CA ALA A 74 4.23 -9.16 16.07
C ALA A 74 4.57 -10.19 17.17
N GLU A 75 4.59 -9.76 18.43
CA GLU A 75 4.80 -10.64 19.58
C GLU A 75 3.69 -11.71 19.67
N GLU A 76 2.43 -11.30 19.54
CA GLU A 76 1.27 -12.20 19.55
C GLU A 76 1.33 -13.21 18.39
N PHE A 77 1.66 -12.74 17.18
CA PHE A 77 1.80 -13.56 15.98
C PHE A 77 2.91 -14.61 16.16
N HIS A 78 4.10 -14.19 16.57
CA HIS A 78 5.21 -15.12 16.81
C HIS A 78 4.87 -16.11 17.93
N ARG A 79 4.16 -15.70 18.97
CA ARG A 79 3.71 -16.58 20.04
C ARG A 79 2.74 -17.65 19.52
N LEU A 80 1.67 -17.24 18.83
CA LEU A 80 0.60 -18.13 18.37
C LEU A 80 1.02 -19.08 17.25
N TYR A 81 1.87 -18.59 16.35
CA TYR A 81 2.28 -19.32 15.15
C TYR A 81 3.71 -19.87 15.22
N SER A 82 4.35 -19.83 16.38
CA SER A 82 5.70 -20.39 16.63
C SER A 82 5.86 -21.86 16.25
N ALA A 83 4.76 -22.63 16.21
CA ALA A 83 4.77 -24.04 15.85
C ALA A 83 4.81 -24.29 14.34
N PHE A 84 4.54 -23.28 13.50
CA PHE A 84 4.63 -23.41 12.06
C PHE A 84 6.10 -23.32 11.63
N HIS A 85 6.47 -24.13 10.65
CA HIS A 85 7.79 -24.08 10.05
C HIS A 85 7.90 -22.86 9.11
N ASP A 86 9.12 -22.37 8.90
CA ASP A 86 9.36 -21.12 8.16
C ASP A 86 8.90 -21.18 6.69
N ASP A 87 8.85 -22.38 6.09
CA ASP A 87 8.32 -22.61 4.74
C ASP A 87 6.77 -22.58 4.66
N SER A 88 6.10 -22.57 5.80
CA SER A 88 4.63 -22.63 5.93
C SER A 88 4.02 -21.29 6.35
N VAL A 89 4.84 -20.26 6.57
CA VAL A 89 4.41 -18.89 6.89
C VAL A 89 4.61 -18.01 5.66
N ASN A 90 3.53 -17.52 5.07
CA ASN A 90 3.54 -16.75 3.83
C ASN A 90 3.12 -15.31 4.08
N ASN A 91 4.01 -14.35 3.82
CA ASN A 91 3.68 -12.92 3.81
C ASN A 91 3.32 -12.48 2.40
N VAL A 92 2.17 -11.83 2.24
CA VAL A 92 1.65 -11.37 0.95
C VAL A 92 1.42 -9.87 1.00
N ASP A 93 1.90 -9.15 -0.01
CA ASP A 93 1.66 -7.72 -0.16
C ASP A 93 1.53 -7.34 -1.64
N GLU A 94 0.69 -6.35 -1.92
CA GLU A 94 0.51 -5.79 -3.26
C GLU A 94 1.36 -4.53 -3.47
N THR A 95 1.98 -4.45 -4.64
CA THR A 95 2.70 -3.25 -5.05
C THR A 95 2.38 -2.82 -6.47
N GLY A 96 2.44 -1.52 -6.73
CA GLY A 96 2.31 -0.98 -8.07
C GLY A 96 3.59 -1.23 -8.89
N PHE A 97 3.44 -1.90 -10.03
CA PHE A 97 4.52 -2.11 -11.00
C PHE A 97 4.30 -1.24 -12.24
N TYR A 98 5.21 -0.29 -12.45
CA TYR A 98 5.16 0.64 -13.57
C TYR A 98 6.04 0.11 -14.70
N TYR A 99 5.41 -0.22 -15.83
CA TYR A 99 6.10 -0.74 -17.01
C TYR A 99 6.17 0.26 -18.16
N ASP A 100 5.38 1.34 -18.08
CA ASP A 100 5.56 2.52 -18.93
C ASP A 100 5.64 3.77 -18.05
N MET A 101 6.82 4.38 -18.04
CA MET A 101 7.14 5.59 -17.28
C MET A 101 7.68 6.63 -18.26
N PRO A 102 6.79 7.35 -18.97
CA PRO A 102 7.24 8.40 -19.88
C PRO A 102 8.05 9.45 -19.11
N PRO A 103 9.13 10.00 -19.71
CA PRO A 103 10.00 10.94 -19.03
C PRO A 103 9.22 12.19 -18.60
N LYS A 104 9.33 12.55 -17.31
CA LYS A 104 8.65 13.74 -16.75
C LYS A 104 9.15 15.06 -17.32
N TYR A 105 10.37 15.07 -17.86
CA TYR A 105 11.03 16.23 -18.44
C TYR A 105 11.69 15.83 -19.76
N ILE A 106 11.58 16.68 -20.77
CA ILE A 106 12.29 16.55 -22.04
C ILE A 106 13.18 17.78 -22.22
N TRP A 107 14.34 17.58 -22.84
CA TRP A 107 15.25 18.68 -23.17
C TRP A 107 14.67 19.49 -24.33
N SER A 108 14.64 20.82 -24.19
CA SER A 108 14.36 21.73 -25.29
C SER A 108 15.56 22.64 -25.56
N ILE A 109 15.72 23.04 -26.82
CA ILE A 109 16.77 24.00 -27.22
C ILE A 109 16.42 25.36 -26.59
N ARG A 110 17.43 26.04 -26.04
CA ARG A 110 17.26 27.37 -25.42
C ARG A 110 16.74 28.36 -26.47
N GLY A 111 15.49 28.79 -26.33
CA GLY A 111 14.79 29.68 -27.28
C GLY A 111 13.96 28.96 -28.36
N GLY A 112 13.94 27.63 -28.37
CA GLY A 112 13.08 26.81 -29.24
C GLY A 112 11.77 26.40 -28.57
N ASP A 113 10.80 25.94 -29.37
CA ASP A 113 9.52 25.43 -28.88
C ASP A 113 9.72 24.07 -28.16
N ALA A 114 9.07 23.88 -27.02
CA ALA A 114 9.18 22.68 -26.18
C ALA A 114 8.10 21.63 -26.49
N LYS A 115 7.39 21.78 -27.62
CA LYS A 115 6.28 20.90 -28.00
C LYS A 115 6.75 19.49 -28.35
N VAL A 116 6.36 18.54 -27.52
CA VAL A 116 6.33 17.11 -27.86
C VAL A 116 5.02 16.84 -28.61
N SER A 117 5.10 16.22 -29.79
CA SER A 117 3.95 15.97 -30.68
C SER A 117 2.88 15.07 -30.06
N SER A 118 3.26 14.23 -29.09
CA SER A 118 2.37 13.38 -28.31
C SER A 118 3.09 12.92 -27.05
N GLY A 119 2.79 13.51 -25.90
CA GLY A 119 3.24 13.01 -24.60
C GLY A 119 2.21 12.04 -24.05
N GLU A 120 2.59 10.79 -23.84
CA GLU A 120 1.76 9.84 -23.11
C GLU A 120 1.69 10.32 -21.64
N LYS A 121 0.53 10.87 -21.24
CA LYS A 121 0.35 11.48 -19.90
C LYS A 121 0.06 10.45 -18.82
N HIS A 122 -0.18 9.20 -19.19
CA HIS A 122 -0.57 8.13 -18.28
C HIS A 122 0.57 7.13 -18.20
N SER A 123 1.24 7.09 -17.04
CA SER A 123 2.09 5.95 -16.73
C SER A 123 1.24 4.69 -16.71
N LEU A 124 1.59 3.68 -17.49
CA LEU A 124 0.93 2.39 -17.40
C LEU A 124 1.48 1.64 -16.19
N ARG A 125 0.56 1.30 -15.30
CA ARG A 125 0.81 0.55 -14.08
C ARG A 125 -0.06 -0.69 -14.06
N MET A 126 0.52 -1.78 -13.65
CA MET A 126 -0.19 -2.98 -13.18
C MET A 126 0.04 -3.13 -11.67
N ASN A 127 -0.83 -3.86 -10.99
CA ASN A 127 -0.56 -4.24 -9.60
C ASN A 127 0.02 -5.66 -9.59
N VAL A 128 0.93 -5.92 -8.65
CA VAL A 128 1.58 -7.21 -8.49
C VAL A 128 1.45 -7.63 -7.05
N ALA A 129 0.91 -8.83 -6.80
CA ALA A 129 0.96 -9.44 -5.48
C ALA A 129 2.22 -10.29 -5.37
N LEU A 130 3.00 -10.04 -4.31
CA LEU A 130 4.21 -10.78 -4.00
C LEU A 130 3.98 -11.62 -2.76
N THR A 131 4.38 -12.89 -2.84
CA THR A 131 4.32 -13.81 -1.69
C THR A 131 5.71 -14.30 -1.35
N VAL A 132 6.12 -14.05 -0.11
CA VAL A 132 7.42 -14.43 0.43
C VAL A 132 7.21 -15.28 1.68
N ARG A 133 7.84 -16.44 1.72
CA ARG A 133 7.83 -17.31 2.90
C ARG A 133 8.82 -16.82 3.96
N ALA A 134 8.63 -17.21 5.21
CA ALA A 134 9.53 -16.82 6.30
C ALA A 134 10.96 -17.38 6.12
N ASP A 135 11.12 -18.51 5.41
CA ASP A 135 12.42 -19.06 5.00
C ASP A 135 13.14 -18.22 3.91
N GLY A 136 12.48 -17.20 3.38
CA GLY A 136 12.98 -16.32 2.31
C GLY A 136 12.63 -16.78 0.89
N SER A 137 11.97 -17.93 0.73
CA SER A 137 11.52 -18.44 -0.57
C SER A 137 10.44 -17.53 -1.16
N LYS A 138 10.53 -17.27 -2.47
CA LYS A 138 9.58 -16.42 -3.20
C LYS A 138 8.69 -17.29 -4.07
N LEU A 139 7.39 -17.11 -3.95
CA LEU A 139 6.42 -17.80 -4.80
C LEU A 139 6.31 -17.08 -6.16
N PRO A 140 5.66 -17.72 -7.16
CA PRO A 140 5.23 -17.04 -8.37
C PRO A 140 4.52 -15.72 -8.07
N LEU A 141 4.68 -14.74 -8.95
CA LEU A 141 4.00 -13.46 -8.87
C LEU A 141 2.58 -13.57 -9.44
N LEU A 142 1.65 -12.81 -8.87
CA LEU A 142 0.37 -12.54 -9.50
C LEU A 142 0.37 -11.12 -10.08
N PHE A 143 0.27 -11.02 -11.39
CA PHE A 143 0.12 -9.74 -12.09
C PHE A 143 -1.35 -9.45 -12.35
N VAL A 144 -1.82 -8.28 -11.94
CA VAL A 144 -3.17 -7.77 -12.24
C VAL A 144 -3.05 -6.72 -13.33
N VAL A 145 -3.37 -7.13 -14.56
CA VAL A 145 -3.27 -6.31 -15.76
C VAL A 145 -4.56 -5.55 -15.97
N ARG A 146 -4.44 -4.27 -16.33
CA ARG A 146 -5.61 -3.45 -16.64
C ARG A 146 -6.25 -3.89 -17.95
N GLY A 147 -7.49 -4.36 -17.90
CA GLY A 147 -8.22 -4.75 -19.11
C GLY A 147 -9.64 -5.23 -18.83
N LEU A 148 -10.37 -5.55 -19.89
CA LEU A 148 -11.67 -6.20 -19.76
C LEU A 148 -11.46 -7.70 -19.53
N PRO A 149 -11.99 -8.30 -18.45
CA PRO A 149 -12.01 -9.75 -18.29
C PRO A 149 -12.71 -10.42 -19.49
N GLY A 150 -12.14 -11.50 -20.01
CA GLY A 150 -12.55 -12.17 -21.26
C GLY A 150 -12.25 -11.36 -22.53
N GLY A 151 -11.62 -10.19 -22.40
CA GLY A 151 -11.29 -9.31 -23.51
C GLY A 151 -10.04 -9.71 -24.27
N ARG A 152 -9.60 -8.83 -25.19
CA ARG A 152 -8.47 -9.10 -26.09
C ARG A 152 -7.15 -9.37 -25.36
N ILE A 153 -6.88 -8.65 -24.26
CA ILE A 153 -5.66 -8.82 -23.46
C ILE A 153 -5.61 -10.25 -22.89
N GLU A 154 -6.69 -10.67 -22.21
CA GLU A 154 -6.75 -12.01 -21.60
C GLU A 154 -6.65 -13.13 -22.64
N THR A 155 -7.33 -12.96 -23.77
CA THR A 155 -7.47 -14.02 -24.78
C THR A 155 -6.31 -14.13 -25.77
N HIS A 156 -5.61 -13.03 -26.06
CA HIS A 156 -4.58 -12.99 -27.11
C HIS A 156 -3.21 -12.55 -26.62
N GLU A 157 -3.13 -11.77 -25.54
CA GLU A 157 -1.88 -11.19 -25.07
C GLU A 157 -1.28 -11.98 -23.90
N LEU A 158 -2.07 -12.30 -22.86
CA LEU A 158 -1.59 -13.09 -21.72
C LEU A 158 -0.94 -14.43 -22.10
N PRO A 159 -1.42 -15.18 -23.11
CA PRO A 159 -0.73 -16.41 -23.55
C PRO A 159 0.70 -16.18 -24.06
N THR A 160 1.08 -14.94 -24.37
CA THR A 160 2.44 -14.58 -24.83
C THR A 160 3.35 -14.11 -23.69
N TYR A 161 2.80 -13.91 -22.49
CA TYR A 161 3.58 -13.43 -21.34
C TYR A 161 4.47 -14.54 -20.77
N PRO A 162 5.53 -14.17 -20.03
CA PRO A 162 6.45 -15.15 -19.44
C PRO A 162 5.72 -16.20 -18.60
N ALA A 163 6.04 -17.48 -18.82
CA ALA A 163 5.51 -18.57 -18.01
C ALA A 163 6.10 -18.54 -16.59
N GLY A 164 5.43 -19.24 -15.66
CA GLY A 164 5.88 -19.35 -14.26
C GLY A 164 5.28 -18.32 -13.31
N HIS A 165 4.38 -17.47 -13.81
CA HIS A 165 3.61 -16.50 -13.03
C HIS A 165 2.12 -16.60 -13.36
N VAL A 166 1.29 -16.04 -12.49
CA VAL A 166 -0.16 -15.98 -12.69
C VAL A 166 -0.53 -14.58 -13.15
N TYR A 167 -1.44 -14.50 -14.11
CA TYR A 167 -1.91 -13.24 -14.69
C TYR A 167 -3.43 -13.17 -14.57
N ALA A 168 -3.93 -12.05 -14.07
CA ALA A 168 -5.34 -11.73 -14.01
C ALA A 168 -5.62 -10.46 -14.80
N VAL A 169 -6.77 -10.38 -15.45
CA VAL A 169 -7.24 -9.15 -16.09
C VAL A 169 -8.35 -8.53 -15.26
N GLN A 170 -8.23 -7.23 -14.96
CA GLN A 170 -9.20 -6.50 -14.16
C GLN A 170 -9.32 -5.05 -14.68
N GLN A 171 -10.53 -4.50 -14.74
CA GLN A 171 -10.80 -3.22 -15.45
C GLN A 171 -10.01 -2.02 -14.91
N LYS A 172 -9.75 -2.02 -13.61
CA LYS A 172 -9.00 -0.98 -12.89
C LYS A 172 -7.60 -1.45 -12.49
N ALA A 173 -7.27 -2.72 -12.70
CA ALA A 173 -6.07 -3.41 -12.23
C ALA A 173 -5.96 -3.56 -10.69
N TRP A 174 -7.06 -3.61 -9.94
CA TRP A 174 -7.05 -3.75 -8.45
C TRP A 174 -7.30 -5.19 -7.99
N MET A 175 -6.89 -5.51 -6.76
CA MET A 175 -7.16 -6.79 -6.09
C MET A 175 -8.61 -6.87 -5.60
N ASP A 176 -9.52 -7.30 -6.46
CA ASP A 176 -10.91 -7.58 -6.05
C ASP A 176 -11.10 -9.04 -5.59
N ASN A 177 -12.30 -9.37 -5.10
CA ASN A 177 -12.60 -10.70 -4.56
C ASN A 177 -12.39 -11.84 -5.58
N ASN A 178 -12.50 -11.57 -6.89
CA ASN A 178 -12.27 -12.59 -7.91
C ASN A 178 -10.78 -12.81 -8.12
N VAL A 179 -10.00 -11.73 -8.18
CA VAL A 179 -8.54 -11.80 -8.27
C VAL A 179 -7.96 -12.44 -7.01
N TRP A 180 -8.46 -12.12 -5.83
CA TRP A 180 -8.05 -12.75 -4.57
C TRP A 180 -8.37 -14.25 -4.53
N ARG A 181 -9.55 -14.68 -5.02
CA ARG A 181 -9.85 -16.12 -5.15
C ARG A 181 -8.95 -16.81 -6.16
N LEU A 182 -8.59 -16.14 -7.26
CA LEU A 182 -7.65 -16.66 -8.25
C LEU A 182 -6.27 -16.85 -7.61
N TYR A 183 -5.78 -15.86 -6.84
CA TYR A 183 -4.55 -15.93 -6.06
C TYR A 183 -4.54 -17.18 -5.17
N LEU A 184 -5.56 -17.32 -4.31
CA LEU A 184 -5.64 -18.43 -3.36
C LEU A 184 -5.66 -19.80 -4.05
N ARG A 185 -6.46 -19.94 -5.12
CA ARG A 185 -6.69 -21.25 -5.77
C ARG A 185 -5.61 -21.65 -6.77
N THR A 186 -5.03 -20.69 -7.48
CA THR A 186 -4.17 -20.95 -8.64
C THR A 186 -2.70 -20.71 -8.34
N LEU A 187 -2.39 -19.77 -7.45
CA LEU A 187 -1.01 -19.45 -7.08
C LEU A 187 -0.64 -20.11 -5.76
N LEU A 188 -1.42 -19.85 -4.70
CA LEU A 188 -1.05 -20.26 -3.36
C LEU A 188 -1.31 -21.75 -3.11
N LEU A 189 -2.51 -22.25 -3.40
CA LEU A 189 -2.90 -23.64 -3.10
C LEU A 189 -1.91 -24.68 -3.66
N PRO A 190 -1.39 -24.57 -4.90
CA PRO A 190 -0.38 -25.51 -5.40
C PRO A 190 0.95 -25.46 -4.66
N CYS A 191 1.23 -24.35 -3.95
CA CYS A 191 2.45 -24.16 -3.17
C CYS A 191 2.28 -24.55 -1.70
N VAL A 192 1.11 -25.00 -1.26
CA VAL A 192 0.84 -25.36 0.14
C VAL A 192 0.95 -26.87 0.31
N GLU A 193 1.97 -27.33 1.04
CA GLU A 193 2.23 -28.75 1.28
C GLU A 193 1.79 -29.23 2.68
N ALA A 194 1.60 -28.28 3.61
CA ALA A 194 1.23 -28.51 5.00
C ALA A 194 0.31 -27.38 5.50
N PRO A 195 -0.36 -27.52 6.66
CA PRO A 195 -1.06 -26.40 7.29
C PRO A 195 -0.17 -25.16 7.30
N SER A 196 -0.67 -24.07 6.73
CA SER A 196 0.11 -22.85 6.46
C SER A 196 -0.61 -21.62 6.97
N VAL A 197 0.17 -20.59 7.29
CA VAL A 197 -0.32 -19.27 7.72
C VAL A 197 -0.11 -18.29 6.57
N ILE A 198 -1.11 -17.43 6.35
CA ILE A 198 -1.03 -16.32 5.40
C ILE A 198 -1.12 -15.03 6.22
N LEU A 199 -0.09 -14.20 6.11
CA LEU A 199 -0.07 -12.85 6.63
C LEU A 199 -0.34 -11.88 5.48
N VAL A 200 -1.47 -11.17 5.58
CA VAL A 200 -1.97 -10.19 4.61
C VAL A 200 -2.48 -8.97 5.37
N ASP A 201 -2.59 -7.83 4.69
CA ASP A 201 -3.27 -6.67 5.27
C ASP A 201 -4.79 -6.91 5.42
N ASN A 202 -5.48 -5.96 6.05
CA ASN A 202 -6.91 -6.04 6.32
C ASN A 202 -7.78 -5.46 5.18
N PHE A 203 -7.28 -5.47 3.93
CA PHE A 203 -8.05 -4.98 2.80
C PHE A 203 -9.34 -5.79 2.60
N GLU A 204 -10.43 -5.14 2.18
CA GLU A 204 -11.78 -5.72 2.16
C GLU A 204 -11.84 -7.04 1.40
N SER A 205 -11.10 -7.17 0.29
CA SER A 205 -11.11 -8.40 -0.50
C SER A 205 -10.37 -9.56 0.16
N HIS A 206 -9.47 -9.29 1.12
CA HIS A 206 -8.71 -10.31 1.86
C HIS A 206 -9.54 -10.95 2.98
N VAL A 207 -10.53 -10.22 3.52
CA VAL A 207 -11.30 -10.62 4.70
C VAL A 207 -12.54 -11.47 4.36
N LEU A 208 -13.01 -11.42 3.10
CA LEU A 208 -14.16 -12.15 2.52
C LEU A 208 -15.52 -11.97 3.21
#